data_AF-A0A970QCU9-F1
#
_entry.id   AF-A0A970QCU9-F1
#
_cell.length_a   1.000
_cell.length_b   1.000
_cell.length_c   1.000
_cell.angle_alpha   90.00
_cell.angle_beta   90.00
_cell.angle_gamma   90.00
#
_symmetry.space_group_name_H-M   'P 1'
#
loop_
_entity.id
_entity.type
_entity.pdbx_description
1 polymer ?
#
loop_
_entity_poly.entity_id
_entity_poly.type
_entity_poly.pdbx_seq_one_letter_code
_entity_poly.pdbx_strand_id
1 'polypeptide(L)' 'MMTKKQDTYYCSTCKKQVNFHYEPVNHMKMALLSLLTLGLWVPVWMGLTFVKVKYCDECDYPLSDD' A
#
# COMPACT_ATOMS: atom_id res chain seq x y z
N MET A 1 21.49 14.49 13.18
CA MET A 1 20.53 14.65 12.07
C MET A 1 20.38 13.29 11.40
N MET A 2 19.20 12.66 11.48
CA MET A 2 18.95 11.38 10.81
C MET A 2 18.55 11.67 9.36
N THR A 3 19.50 11.58 8.45
CA THR A 3 19.25 11.61 7.01
C THR A 3 18.48 10.34 6.66
N LYS A 4 17.14 10.38 6.69
CA LYS A 4 16.31 9.33 6.06
C LYS A 4 16.73 9.32 4.59
N LYS A 5 17.43 8.27 4.15
CA LYS A 5 17.54 7.98 2.71
C LYS A 5 16.10 7.89 2.22
N GLN A 6 15.69 8.87 1.41
CA GLN A 6 14.45 8.75 0.66
C GLN A 6 14.74 7.70 -0.40
N ASP A 7 14.31 6.47 -0.14
CA ASP A 7 14.33 5.42 -1.16
C ASP A 7 13.42 5.92 -2.28
N THR A 8 13.99 6.37 -3.39
CA THR A 8 13.23 6.73 -4.59
C THR A 8 13.00 5.48 -5.41
N TYR A 9 11.82 5.36 -6.02
CA TYR A 9 11.49 4.27 -6.94
C TYR A 9 11.34 4.78 -8.35
N TYR A 10 11.64 3.93 -9.34
CA TYR A 10 11.30 4.23 -10.72
C TYR A 10 9.80 3.99 -10.96
N CYS A 11 9.09 5.01 -11.45
CA CYS A 11 7.72 4.87 -11.90
C CYS A 11 7.68 4.64 -13.42
N SER A 12 7.10 3.52 -13.86
CA SER A 12 6.93 3.20 -15.29
C SER A 12 5.98 4.16 -16.00
N THR A 13 4.98 4.70 -15.30
CA THR A 13 4.03 5.69 -15.84
C THR A 13 4.64 7.08 -15.98
N CYS A 14 5.37 7.57 -14.96
CA CYS A 14 6.03 8.88 -14.98
C CYS A 14 7.40 8.88 -15.68
N LYS A 15 7.97 7.68 -15.92
CA LYS A 15 9.29 7.44 -16.52
C LYS A 15 10.45 8.15 -15.80
N LYS A 16 10.37 8.25 -14.48
CA LYS A 16 11.38 8.91 -13.64
C LYS A 16 11.41 8.33 -12.23
N GLN A 17 12.48 8.67 -11.50
CA GLN A 17 12.60 8.39 -10.07
C GLN A 17 11.64 9.30 -9.29
N VAL A 18 10.75 8.69 -8.52
CA VAL A 18 9.71 9.36 -7.71
C VAL A 18 9.81 8.93 -6.26
N ASN A 19 9.27 9.74 -5.38
CA ASN A 19 8.94 9.28 -4.03
C ASN A 19 7.72 8.37 -4.08
N PHE A 20 7.60 7.52 -3.06
CA PHE A 20 6.48 6.61 -2.93
C PHE A 20 5.85 6.71 -1.54
N HIS A 21 4.56 6.42 -1.49
CA HIS A 21 3.85 6.17 -0.25
C HIS A 21 3.24 4.76 -0.28
N TYR A 22 2.90 4.25 0.90
CA TYR A 22 2.14 3.01 1.04
C TYR A 22 0.68 3.38 1.25
N GLU A 23 -0.24 2.73 0.53
CA GLU A 23 -1.66 2.89 0.80
C GLU A 23 -2.01 2.19 2.13
N PRO A 24 -2.54 2.92 3.13
CA PRO A 24 -2.88 2.33 4.41
C PRO A 24 -4.16 1.49 4.30
N VAL A 25 -4.10 0.27 4.84
CA VAL A 25 -5.30 -0.58 4.95
C VAL A 25 -6.29 0.06 5.92
N ASN A 26 -7.54 0.25 5.47
CA ASN A 26 -8.61 0.74 6.35
C ASN A 26 -9.12 -0.37 7.26
N HIS A 27 -8.49 -0.52 8.42
CA HIS A 27 -8.83 -1.53 9.42
C HIS A 27 -10.27 -1.47 9.91
N MET A 28 -10.90 -0.28 9.95
CA MET A 28 -12.30 -0.15 10.38
C MET A 28 -13.23 -0.81 9.36
N LYS A 29 -13.07 -0.49 8.08
CA LYS A 29 -13.89 -1.11 7.01
C LYS A 29 -13.74 -2.62 7.00
N MET A 30 -12.52 -3.12 7.18
CA MET A 30 -12.23 -4.56 7.22
C MET A 30 -12.79 -5.23 8.48
N ALA A 31 -12.75 -4.56 9.63
CA ALA A 31 -13.37 -5.05 10.86
C ALA A 31 -14.90 -5.11 10.72
N LEU A 32 -15.54 -4.09 10.14
CA LEU A 32 -16.97 -4.08 9.88
C LEU A 32 -17.37 -5.20 8.92
N LEU A 33 -16.64 -5.37 7.80
CA LEU A 33 -16.85 -6.48 6.88
C LEU A 33 -16.69 -7.84 7.57
N SER A 34 -15.64 -7.99 8.37
CA SER A 34 -15.42 -9.22 9.14
C SER A 34 -16.56 -9.48 10.11
N LEU A 35 -17.10 -8.47 10.80
CA LEU A 35 -18.25 -8.62 11.69
C LEU A 35 -19.53 -9.00 10.93
N LEU A 36 -19.84 -8.32 9.82
CA LEU A 36 -21.02 -8.60 9.00
C LEU A 36 -20.99 -9.99 8.36
N THR A 37 -19.81 -10.54 8.16
CA THR A 37 -19.59 -11.85 7.54
C THR A 37 -19.18 -12.94 8.53
N LEU A 38 -19.40 -12.71 9.83
CA LEU A 38 -19.10 -13.66 10.91
C LEU A 38 -17.63 -14.17 10.89
N GLY A 39 -16.70 -13.29 10.51
CA GLY A 39 -15.27 -13.55 10.50
C GLY A 39 -14.72 -14.12 9.19
N LEU A 40 -15.56 -14.36 8.18
CA LEU A 40 -15.12 -14.92 6.89
C LEU A 40 -14.05 -14.05 6.20
N TRP A 41 -14.10 -12.73 6.38
CA TRP A 41 -13.15 -11.80 5.76
C TRP A 41 -11.83 -11.62 6.54
N VAL A 42 -11.68 -12.24 7.71
CA VAL A 42 -10.47 -12.11 8.54
C VAL A 42 -9.19 -12.57 7.81
N PRO A 43 -9.17 -13.70 7.07
CA PRO A 43 -7.96 -14.10 6.33
C PRO A 43 -7.58 -13.12 5.23
N VAL A 44 -8.58 -12.57 4.52
CA VAL A 44 -8.37 -11.56 3.47
C VAL A 44 -7.83 -10.27 4.08
N TRP A 45 -8.41 -9.83 5.21
CA TRP A 45 -7.94 -8.66 5.94
C TRP A 45 -6.49 -8.83 6.41
N MET A 46 -6.13 -10.00 6.93
CA MET A 46 -4.74 -10.31 7.29
C MET A 46 -3.82 -10.22 6.07
N GLY A 47 -4.20 -10.83 4.94
CA GLY A 47 -3.43 -10.75 3.69
C GLY A 47 -3.16 -9.31 3.26
N LEU A 48 -4.20 -8.47 3.20
CA LEU A 48 -4.07 -7.06 2.85
C LEU A 48 -3.20 -6.28 3.84
N THR A 49 -3.24 -6.63 5.12
CA THR A 49 -2.42 -5.98 6.16
C THR A 49 -0.92 -6.26 5.97
N PHE A 50 -0.56 -7.47 5.49
CA PHE A 50 0.83 -7.84 5.24
C PHE A 50 1.33 -7.40 3.86
N VAL A 51 0.46 -7.34 2.86
CA VAL A 51 0.81 -6.90 1.50
C VAL A 51 0.83 -5.38 1.45
N LYS A 52 2.04 -4.80 1.47
CA LYS A 52 2.25 -3.37 1.29
C LYS A 52 2.57 -3.09 -0.17
N VAL A 53 1.66 -2.41 -0.86
CA VAL A 53 1.88 -1.93 -2.23
C VAL A 53 2.43 -0.50 -2.17
N LYS A 54 3.48 -0.24 -2.93
CA LYS A 54 4.07 1.10 -3.09
C LYS A 54 3.31 1.83 -4.19
N TYR A 55 2.94 3.08 -3.95
CA TYR A 55 2.27 3.94 -4.92
C TYR A 55 3.12 5.17 -5.20
N CYS A 56 3.09 5.63 -6.45
CA CYS A 56 3.76 6.86 -6.86
C CYS A 56 3.08 8.09 -6.25
N ASP A 57 3.85 8.98 -5.62
CA ASP A 57 3.31 10.24 -5.05
C ASP A 57 2.81 11.24 -6.11
N GLU A 58 3.18 11.07 -7.38
CA GLU A 58 2.79 12.00 -8.44
C GLU A 58 1.57 11.55 -9.25
N CYS A 59 1.37 10.24 -9.41
CA CYS A 59 0.34 9.71 -10.30
C CYS A 59 -0.55 8.63 -9.66
N ASP A 60 -0.32 8.30 -8.39
CA ASP A 60 -1.07 7.26 -7.65
C ASP A 60 -1.08 5.88 -8.32
N TYR A 61 -0.14 5.61 -9.23
CA TYR A 61 -0.02 4.32 -9.88
C TYR A 61 0.85 3.36 -9.03
N PRO A 62 0.46 2.08 -8.91
CA PRO A 62 1.25 1.10 -8.16
C PRO A 62 2.62 0.88 -8.81
N LEU A 63 3.66 0.90 -7.99
CA LEU A 63 5.03 0.65 -8.39
C LEU A 63 5.30 -0.85 -8.25
N SER A 64 5.53 -1.52 -9.38
CA SER A 64 5.99 -2.91 -9.43
C SER A 64 7.52 -2.97 -9.36
N ASP A 65 8.03 -3.95 -8.64
CA ASP A 65 9.38 -4.47 -8.81
C ASP A 65 9.36 -5.37 -10.05
N ASP A 66 9.59 -4.82 -11.24
CA ASP A 66 9.83 -5.60 -12.46
C ASP A 66 11.25 -6.22 -12.46
#